data_AF-A0A2E2JAH0-F1
#
_entry.id   AF-A0A2E2JAH0-F1
#
_cell.length_a   1.000
_cell.length_b   1.000
_cell.length_c   1.000
_cell.angle_alpha   90.00
_cell.angle_beta   90.00
_cell.angle_gamma   90.00
#
_symmetry.space_group_name_H-M   'P 1'
#
loop_
_entity.id
_entity.type
_entity.pdbx_description
1 polymer ?
#
loop_
_entity_poly.entity_id
_entity_poly.type
_entity_poly.pdbx_seq_one_letter_code
_entity_poly.pdbx_strand_id
1 'polypeptide(L)'
;MSEMIKKEAIPNLKAEFRSKRPYGYASAGDLFNRTQLSKVASEIIAHIESIPEEKNIYASHKKFKQSSLELMPPDTKKFLAYLNSQEFIDELEEITGISDLHGDPELRGGGVHAIGRGGFLKLHTDFNWHPSLNMHRRLNLLIYLNEPWESGWKGAIELWDESVTNKQFSLEPRLGNALIFETNDISYHGHPDPLETPHGIYRKSIAMYYYTSSRPKTEVRLGKSSMTNYVERPGERFANDRLRRIRHKLQIKIKRVLHVFVRRS
;
A
#
# COMPACT_ATOMS: atom_id res chain seq x y z
N MET A 1 -15.21 19.30 -15.20
CA MET A 1 -13.89 18.86 -14.69
C MET A 1 -13.35 17.80 -15.64
N SER A 2 -12.06 17.80 -15.99
CA SER A 2 -11.49 16.68 -16.74
C SER A 2 -11.58 15.41 -15.90
N GLU A 3 -11.99 14.31 -16.50
CA GLU A 3 -12.08 13.01 -15.83
C GLU A 3 -10.70 12.59 -15.30
N MET A 4 -10.59 12.37 -13.98
CA MET A 4 -9.31 12.05 -13.33
C MET A 4 -8.96 10.57 -13.46
N ILE A 5 -9.96 9.68 -13.29
CA ILE A 5 -9.90 8.25 -13.60
C ILE A 5 -10.36 8.01 -15.05
N LYS A 6 -9.82 6.98 -15.70
CA LYS A 6 -10.25 6.51 -17.02
C LYS A 6 -11.27 5.39 -16.88
N LYS A 7 -12.56 5.71 -17.01
CA LYS A 7 -13.65 4.74 -16.77
C LYS A 7 -13.62 3.54 -17.70
N GLU A 8 -13.02 3.66 -18.89
CA GLU A 8 -12.81 2.55 -19.81
C GLU A 8 -11.97 1.40 -19.23
N ALA A 9 -11.16 1.65 -18.20
CA ALA A 9 -10.37 0.63 -17.51
C ALA A 9 -11.19 -0.19 -16.49
N ILE A 10 -12.33 0.32 -16.03
CA ILE A 10 -13.10 -0.24 -14.90
C ILE A 10 -13.60 -1.66 -15.17
N PRO A 11 -14.19 -2.01 -16.33
CA PRO A 11 -14.67 -3.37 -16.57
C PRO A 11 -13.56 -4.43 -16.44
N ASN A 12 -12.37 -4.11 -16.95
CA ASN A 12 -11.21 -5.00 -16.87
C ASN A 12 -10.69 -5.13 -15.44
N LEU A 13 -10.57 -4.01 -14.71
CA LEU A 13 -10.17 -4.03 -13.30
C LEU A 13 -11.15 -4.83 -12.45
N LYS A 14 -12.46 -4.67 -12.68
CA LYS A 14 -13.53 -5.41 -12.00
C LYS A 14 -13.39 -6.92 -12.23
N ALA A 15 -13.25 -7.33 -13.49
CA ALA A 15 -13.08 -8.73 -13.85
C ALA A 15 -11.80 -9.32 -13.25
N GLU A 16 -10.68 -8.61 -13.35
CA GLU A 16 -9.41 -9.04 -12.77
C GLU A 16 -9.54 -9.19 -11.25
N PHE A 17 -9.91 -8.11 -10.55
CA PHE A 17 -9.95 -8.06 -9.09
C PHE A 17 -10.78 -9.19 -8.48
N ARG A 18 -11.99 -9.38 -8.99
CA ARG A 18 -12.96 -10.33 -8.45
C ARG A 18 -12.62 -11.79 -8.79
N SER A 19 -11.79 -12.02 -9.82
CA SER A 19 -11.33 -13.37 -10.21
C SER A 19 -10.14 -13.87 -9.38
N LYS A 20 -9.33 -12.98 -8.80
CA LYS A 20 -8.10 -13.37 -8.10
C LYS A 20 -8.37 -13.96 -6.72
N ARG A 21 -7.51 -14.89 -6.31
CA ARG A 21 -7.50 -15.58 -5.02
C ARG A 21 -6.04 -15.70 -4.54
N PRO A 22 -5.77 -15.83 -3.23
CA PRO A 22 -6.72 -15.94 -2.11
C PRO A 22 -7.35 -14.61 -1.69
N TYR A 23 -6.92 -13.50 -2.27
CA TYR A 23 -7.49 -12.17 -2.08
C TYR A 23 -7.53 -11.43 -3.42
N GLY A 24 -8.45 -10.47 -3.54
CA GLY A 24 -8.65 -9.70 -4.77
C GLY A 24 -7.50 -8.72 -5.04
N TYR A 25 -7.06 -8.64 -6.30
CA TYR A 25 -6.15 -7.59 -6.76
C TYR A 25 -6.31 -7.34 -8.26
N ALA A 26 -6.07 -6.11 -8.69
CA ALA A 26 -6.08 -5.71 -10.10
C ALA A 26 -5.10 -4.56 -10.34
N SER A 27 -4.56 -4.48 -11.56
CA SER A 27 -3.60 -3.44 -11.92
C SER A 27 -3.89 -2.82 -13.28
N ALA A 28 -3.48 -1.56 -13.44
CA ALA A 28 -3.60 -0.85 -14.71
C ALA A 28 -2.40 0.09 -14.89
N GLY A 29 -1.87 0.17 -16.11
CA GLY A 29 -0.77 1.08 -16.45
C GLY A 29 -1.18 2.51 -16.78
N ASP A 30 -2.48 2.75 -16.89
CA ASP A 30 -3.03 4.01 -17.41
C ASP A 30 -4.41 4.32 -16.79
N LEU A 31 -4.56 4.05 -15.49
CA LEU A 31 -5.83 4.22 -14.77
C LEU A 31 -6.24 5.68 -14.60
N PHE A 32 -5.26 6.58 -14.52
CA PHE A 32 -5.48 8.01 -14.28
C PHE A 32 -4.94 8.84 -15.43
N ASN A 33 -5.45 10.05 -15.58
CA ASN A 33 -4.94 11.00 -16.56
C ASN A 33 -3.41 11.21 -16.40
N ARG A 34 -2.63 10.77 -17.40
CA ARG A 34 -1.17 10.80 -17.35
C ARG A 34 -0.61 12.21 -17.17
N THR A 35 -1.21 13.22 -17.81
CA THR A 35 -0.79 14.62 -17.66
C THR A 35 -0.93 15.09 -16.22
N GLN A 36 -2.02 14.74 -15.53
CA GLN A 36 -2.18 15.06 -14.11
C GLN A 36 -1.16 14.30 -13.24
N LEU A 37 -0.93 13.01 -13.51
CA LEU A 37 0.08 12.23 -12.77
C LEU A 37 1.49 12.79 -12.95
N SER A 38 1.85 13.27 -14.15
CA SER A 38 3.15 13.91 -14.41
C SER A 38 3.33 15.20 -13.61
N LYS A 39 2.25 15.99 -13.42
CA LYS A 39 2.28 17.19 -12.55
C LYS A 39 2.51 16.81 -11.09
N VAL A 40 1.73 15.85 -10.59
CA VAL A 40 1.87 15.32 -9.22
C VAL A 40 3.27 14.75 -8.98
N ALA A 41 3.81 13.97 -9.93
CA ALA A 41 5.16 13.43 -9.85
C ALA A 41 6.23 14.53 -9.78
N SER A 42 6.08 15.57 -10.61
CA SER A 42 6.97 16.75 -10.64
C SER A 42 6.91 17.55 -9.33
N GLU A 43 5.73 17.75 -8.76
CA GLU A 43 5.59 18.42 -7.47
C GLU A 43 6.26 17.64 -6.34
N ILE A 44 6.04 16.32 -6.28
CA ILE A 44 6.62 15.48 -5.23
C ILE A 44 8.14 15.48 -5.30
N ILE A 45 8.73 15.40 -6.49
CA ILE A 45 10.20 15.42 -6.60
C ILE A 45 10.78 16.79 -6.22
N ALA A 46 10.10 17.88 -6.58
CA ALA A 46 10.52 19.23 -6.19
C ALA A 46 10.49 19.47 -4.67
N HIS A 47 9.68 18.71 -3.94
CA HIS A 47 9.54 18.81 -2.48
C HIS A 47 10.10 17.59 -1.74
N ILE A 48 10.87 16.73 -2.40
CA ILE A 48 11.30 15.44 -1.83
C ILE A 48 12.07 15.60 -0.51
N GLU A 49 12.83 16.68 -0.38
CA GLU A 49 13.65 16.99 0.80
C GLU A 49 12.81 17.40 2.02
N SER A 50 11.58 17.88 1.81
CA SER A 50 10.67 18.22 2.91
C SER A 50 9.87 17.03 3.42
N ILE A 51 9.91 15.90 2.71
CA ILE A 51 9.25 14.66 3.13
C ILE A 51 10.12 14.00 4.21
N PRO A 52 9.61 13.77 5.44
CA PRO A 52 10.43 13.22 6.51
C PRO A 52 10.75 11.74 6.28
N GLU A 53 11.98 11.34 6.62
CA GLU A 53 12.38 9.92 6.67
C GLU A 53 11.72 9.24 7.88
N GLU A 54 11.11 8.07 7.65
CA GLU A 54 10.66 7.19 8.71
C GLU A 54 11.86 6.55 9.41
N LYS A 55 11.70 6.22 10.69
CA LYS A 55 12.73 5.50 11.44
C LYS A 55 13.08 4.18 10.74
N ASN A 56 14.35 4.00 10.43
CA ASN A 56 14.89 2.76 9.88
C ASN A 56 14.72 1.59 10.86
N ILE A 57 14.24 0.45 10.35
CA ILE A 57 13.97 -0.78 11.10
C ILE A 57 14.46 -2.00 10.31
N TYR A 58 14.47 -3.18 10.92
CA TYR A 58 14.91 -4.43 10.25
C TYR A 58 14.17 -4.76 8.94
N ALA A 59 12.97 -4.24 8.74
CA ALA A 59 12.05 -4.51 7.64
C ALA A 59 11.66 -3.28 6.78
N SER A 60 12.17 -2.09 7.10
CA SER A 60 11.92 -0.87 6.30
C SER A 60 13.12 0.06 6.39
N HIS A 61 13.65 0.48 5.25
CA HIS A 61 14.87 1.28 5.18
C HIS A 61 14.78 2.39 4.14
N LYS A 62 15.30 3.59 4.47
CA LYS A 62 15.32 4.79 3.62
C LYS A 62 13.96 5.13 3.01
N LYS A 63 12.93 5.01 3.84
CA LYS A 63 11.54 5.26 3.46
C LYS A 63 11.11 6.61 4.01
N PHE A 64 10.58 7.43 3.14
CA PHE A 64 10.08 8.78 3.42
C PHE A 64 8.57 8.77 3.24
N LYS A 65 7.87 9.51 4.10
CA LYS A 65 6.41 9.57 4.05
C LYS A 65 5.88 10.95 4.42
N GLN A 66 4.97 11.48 3.61
CA GLN A 66 4.11 12.60 3.97
C GLN A 66 2.66 12.10 4.02
N SER A 67 2.03 12.25 5.18
CA SER A 67 0.61 11.91 5.38
C SER A 67 -0.25 13.13 5.71
N SER A 68 0.35 14.29 5.98
CA SER A 68 -0.41 15.51 6.20
C SER A 68 -0.84 16.11 4.87
N LEU A 69 -2.15 16.08 4.60
CA LEU A 69 -2.73 16.68 3.40
C LEU A 69 -2.44 18.19 3.29
N GLU A 70 -2.29 18.89 4.43
CA GLU A 70 -1.96 20.31 4.48
C GLU A 70 -0.51 20.63 4.07
N LEU A 71 0.39 19.66 4.19
CA LEU A 71 1.79 19.80 3.76
C LEU A 71 2.01 19.35 2.31
N MET A 72 0.96 18.89 1.62
CA MET A 72 1.05 18.45 0.24
C MET A 72 1.04 19.67 -0.71
N PRO A 73 1.86 19.65 -1.77
CA PRO A 73 1.80 20.67 -2.80
C PRO A 73 0.47 20.62 -3.58
N PRO A 74 0.06 21.70 -4.27
CA PRO A 74 -1.32 21.90 -4.73
C PRO A 74 -1.91 20.80 -5.63
N ASP A 75 -1.24 20.36 -6.69
CA ASP A 75 -1.75 19.30 -7.58
C ASP A 75 -1.82 17.96 -6.84
N THR A 76 -0.85 17.67 -5.99
CA THR A 76 -0.80 16.48 -5.15
C THR A 76 -1.94 16.48 -4.13
N LYS A 77 -2.17 17.60 -3.45
CA LYS A 77 -3.27 17.79 -2.49
C LYS A 77 -4.62 17.58 -3.18
N LYS A 78 -4.82 18.19 -4.35
CA LYS A 78 -6.04 18.04 -5.14
C LYS A 78 -6.28 16.60 -5.58
N PHE A 79 -5.23 15.91 -6.01
CA PHE A 79 -5.34 14.51 -6.43
C PHE A 79 -5.66 13.58 -5.25
N LEU A 80 -5.00 13.75 -4.09
CA LEU A 80 -5.32 12.99 -2.87
C LEU A 80 -6.76 13.25 -2.39
N ALA A 81 -7.23 14.51 -2.46
CA ALA A 81 -8.61 14.86 -2.13
C ALA A 81 -9.62 14.16 -3.06
N TYR A 82 -9.33 14.09 -4.36
CA TYR A 82 -10.14 13.32 -5.31
C TYR A 82 -10.18 11.83 -4.96
N LEU A 83 -9.03 11.23 -4.63
CA LEU A 83 -8.96 9.82 -4.24
C LEU A 83 -9.70 9.49 -2.92
N ASN A 84 -10.04 10.50 -2.12
CA ASN A 84 -10.87 10.39 -0.93
C ASN A 84 -12.33 10.83 -1.16
N SER A 85 -12.69 11.27 -2.35
CA SER A 85 -14.04 11.73 -2.67
C SER A 85 -15.02 10.57 -2.85
N GLN A 86 -16.30 10.83 -2.61
CA GLN A 86 -17.35 9.84 -2.84
C GLN A 86 -17.37 9.37 -4.30
N GLU A 87 -17.14 10.27 -5.25
CA GLU A 87 -17.05 9.94 -6.68
C GLU A 87 -16.03 8.81 -6.95
N PHE A 88 -14.83 8.90 -6.38
CA PHE A 88 -13.81 7.87 -6.57
C PHE A 88 -14.10 6.60 -5.75
N ILE A 89 -14.68 6.75 -4.56
CA ILE A 89 -15.10 5.63 -3.72
C ILE A 89 -16.14 4.77 -4.44
N ASP A 90 -17.14 5.37 -5.09
CA ASP A 90 -18.17 4.65 -5.84
C ASP A 90 -17.54 3.79 -6.95
N GLU A 91 -16.53 4.30 -7.65
CA GLU A 91 -15.80 3.51 -8.66
C GLU A 91 -15.00 2.36 -8.03
N LEU A 92 -14.42 2.56 -6.83
CA LEU A 92 -13.75 1.47 -6.11
C LEU A 92 -14.72 0.39 -5.65
N GLU A 93 -15.92 0.76 -5.19
CA GLU A 93 -16.96 -0.21 -4.85
C GLU A 93 -17.38 -1.01 -6.08
N GLU A 94 -17.52 -0.35 -7.23
CA GLU A 94 -17.85 -1.02 -8.50
C GLU A 94 -16.73 -1.96 -8.97
N ILE A 95 -15.46 -1.55 -8.89
CA ILE A 95 -14.32 -2.42 -9.22
C ILE A 95 -14.29 -3.63 -8.28
N THR A 96 -14.33 -3.40 -6.97
CA THR A 96 -13.99 -4.43 -5.98
C THR A 96 -15.17 -5.28 -5.55
N GLY A 97 -16.39 -4.74 -5.61
CA GLY A 97 -17.60 -5.35 -5.04
C GLY A 97 -17.68 -5.24 -3.52
N ILE A 98 -16.81 -4.47 -2.89
CA ILE A 98 -16.86 -4.16 -1.46
C ILE A 98 -17.67 -2.88 -1.31
N SER A 99 -18.83 -2.98 -0.67
CA SER A 99 -19.69 -1.83 -0.36
C SER A 99 -19.34 -1.18 0.98
N ASP A 100 -19.86 0.03 1.21
CA ASP A 100 -19.64 0.84 2.41
C ASP A 100 -18.16 1.18 2.62
N LEU A 101 -17.44 1.49 1.53
CA LEU A 101 -16.07 1.96 1.58
C LEU A 101 -16.02 3.42 2.02
N HIS A 102 -15.08 3.71 2.92
CA HIS A 102 -14.77 5.05 3.40
C HIS A 102 -13.32 5.37 3.09
N GLY A 103 -13.08 6.58 2.57
CA GLY A 103 -11.73 7.13 2.44
C GLY A 103 -11.12 7.46 3.81
N ASP A 104 -9.82 7.74 3.80
CA ASP A 104 -9.07 8.12 4.99
C ASP A 104 -8.60 9.57 4.87
N PRO A 105 -9.35 10.53 5.45
CA PRO A 105 -8.96 11.93 5.42
C PRO A 105 -7.70 12.22 6.25
N GLU A 106 -7.32 11.35 7.19
CA GLU A 106 -6.10 11.47 8.00
C GLU A 106 -4.87 10.89 7.28
N LEU A 107 -5.07 10.16 6.17
CA LEU A 107 -4.05 9.44 5.42
C LEU A 107 -3.12 8.62 6.33
N ARG A 108 -3.68 7.94 7.34
CA ARG A 108 -2.91 7.27 8.38
C ARG A 108 -2.03 6.18 7.78
N GLY A 109 -0.74 6.49 7.69
CA GLY A 109 0.25 5.59 7.07
C GLY A 109 0.18 5.53 5.55
N GLY A 110 -0.70 6.32 4.93
CA GLY A 110 -0.78 6.54 3.49
C GLY A 110 -0.23 7.91 3.10
N GLY A 111 -0.69 8.43 1.96
CA GLY A 111 -0.21 9.68 1.36
C GLY A 111 0.95 9.44 0.39
N VAL A 112 1.92 10.35 0.37
CA VAL A 112 3.08 10.28 -0.52
C VAL A 112 4.19 9.48 0.15
N HIS A 113 4.65 8.43 -0.53
CA HIS A 113 5.80 7.64 -0.15
C HIS A 113 6.94 7.84 -1.15
N ALA A 114 8.16 7.92 -0.63
CA ALA A 114 9.37 7.87 -1.44
C ALA A 114 10.40 6.96 -0.79
N ILE A 115 11.17 6.21 -1.59
CA ILE A 115 12.20 5.31 -1.10
C ILE A 115 13.48 5.53 -1.91
N GLY A 116 14.58 5.79 -1.21
CA GLY A 116 15.88 6.09 -1.82
C GLY A 116 16.72 4.86 -2.13
N ARG A 117 17.85 5.05 -2.84
CA ARG A 117 18.81 3.98 -3.18
C ARG A 117 19.20 3.12 -1.97
N GLY A 118 19.12 1.79 -2.13
CA GLY A 118 19.35 0.80 -1.09
C GLY A 118 18.20 0.63 -0.09
N GLY A 119 17.13 1.43 -0.22
CA GLY A 119 15.93 1.32 0.59
C GLY A 119 15.04 0.15 0.17
N PHE A 120 14.23 -0.33 1.10
CA PHE A 120 13.30 -1.45 0.90
C PHE A 120 12.12 -1.35 1.85
N LEU A 121 11.03 -2.03 1.50
CA LEU A 121 9.95 -2.37 2.42
C LEU A 121 9.68 -3.87 2.29
N LYS A 122 10.10 -4.63 3.30
CA LYS A 122 10.02 -6.10 3.30
C LYS A 122 8.58 -6.59 3.23
N LEU A 123 8.40 -7.86 2.88
CA LEU A 123 7.07 -8.46 2.82
C LEU A 123 6.34 -8.32 4.15
N HIS A 124 5.08 -7.90 4.08
CA HIS A 124 4.23 -7.71 5.23
C HIS A 124 2.74 -7.82 4.89
N THR A 125 1.94 -7.99 5.92
CA THR A 125 0.54 -7.52 5.91
C THR A 125 0.46 -6.25 6.73
N ASP A 126 -0.40 -5.33 6.30
CA ASP A 126 -0.59 -4.05 6.96
C ASP A 126 -1.33 -4.16 8.30
N PHE A 127 -1.34 -3.07 9.06
CA PHE A 127 -2.32 -2.90 10.11
C PHE A 127 -3.73 -2.88 9.52
N ASN A 128 -4.69 -3.42 10.25
CA ASN A 128 -6.05 -3.65 9.75
C ASN A 128 -7.11 -2.77 10.42
N TRP A 129 -6.71 -1.88 11.34
CA TRP A 129 -7.61 -1.08 12.16
C TRP A 129 -7.24 0.40 12.22
N HIS A 130 -8.20 1.26 11.93
CA HIS A 130 -8.12 2.71 12.09
C HIS A 130 -8.79 3.13 13.40
N PRO A 131 -8.05 3.62 14.41
CA PRO A 131 -8.62 3.85 15.74
C PRO A 131 -9.53 5.07 15.82
N SER A 132 -9.23 6.18 15.13
CA SER A 132 -10.09 7.38 15.15
C SER A 132 -11.39 7.16 14.38
N LEU A 133 -11.32 6.59 13.18
CA LEU A 133 -12.50 6.21 12.39
C LEU A 133 -13.27 5.02 12.97
N ASN A 134 -12.67 4.21 13.84
CA ASN A 134 -13.23 2.94 14.35
C ASN A 134 -13.65 2.01 13.19
N MET A 135 -12.78 1.87 12.18
CA MET A 135 -13.04 1.09 10.97
C MET A 135 -11.91 0.12 10.62
N HIS A 136 -12.26 -0.90 9.83
CA HIS A 136 -11.33 -1.89 9.32
C HIS A 136 -10.81 -1.54 7.93
N ARG A 137 -9.50 -1.60 7.73
CA ARG A 137 -8.90 -1.42 6.41
C ARG A 137 -9.29 -2.60 5.50
N ARG A 138 -9.76 -2.28 4.30
CA ARG A 138 -10.21 -3.26 3.29
C ARG A 138 -9.39 -3.23 2.04
N LEU A 139 -8.95 -2.06 1.59
CA LEU A 139 -8.26 -1.90 0.31
C LEU A 139 -7.00 -1.04 0.44
N ASN A 140 -6.05 -1.36 -0.41
CA ASN A 140 -4.94 -0.50 -0.78
C ASN A 140 -5.06 -0.13 -2.24
N LEU A 141 -4.86 1.14 -2.53
CA LEU A 141 -4.56 1.65 -3.86
C LEU A 141 -3.15 2.23 -3.83
N LEU A 142 -2.27 1.71 -4.67
CA LEU A 142 -0.93 2.24 -4.88
C LEU A 142 -0.84 2.81 -6.29
N ILE A 143 -0.39 4.05 -6.42
CA ILE A 143 -0.20 4.73 -7.70
C ILE A 143 1.27 5.13 -7.82
N TYR A 144 1.93 4.69 -8.89
CA TYR A 144 3.34 4.90 -9.09
C TYR A 144 3.63 6.08 -10.00
N LEU A 145 4.72 6.79 -9.68
CA LEU A 145 5.02 8.13 -10.18
C LEU A 145 6.45 8.25 -10.74
N ASN A 146 7.01 7.16 -11.29
CA ASN A 146 8.43 7.13 -11.68
C ASN A 146 8.59 6.97 -13.19
N GLU A 147 9.13 8.00 -13.82
CA GLU A 147 9.54 7.98 -15.22
C GLU A 147 10.83 8.81 -15.36
N PRO A 148 11.91 8.24 -15.93
CA PRO A 148 12.06 6.82 -16.30
C PRO A 148 12.12 5.88 -15.08
N TRP A 149 11.91 4.58 -15.31
CA TRP A 149 12.27 3.50 -14.38
C TRP A 149 12.86 2.33 -15.14
N GLU A 150 14.04 1.88 -14.76
CA GLU A 150 14.71 0.74 -15.39
C GLU A 150 14.50 -0.53 -14.55
N SER A 151 14.22 -1.66 -15.21
CA SER A 151 13.95 -2.94 -14.53
C SER A 151 15.11 -3.39 -13.64
N GLY A 152 16.36 -3.06 -14.02
CA GLY A 152 17.56 -3.33 -13.22
C GLY A 152 17.58 -2.61 -11.87
N TRP A 153 16.83 -1.53 -11.69
CA TRP A 153 16.79 -0.79 -10.42
C TRP A 153 15.94 -1.46 -9.34
N LYS A 154 15.29 -2.59 -9.67
CA LYS A 154 14.40 -3.36 -8.79
C LYS A 154 13.21 -2.49 -8.35
N GLY A 155 12.69 -2.71 -7.14
CA GLY A 155 11.61 -1.89 -6.58
C GLY A 155 10.20 -2.20 -7.07
N ALA A 156 10.03 -3.25 -7.88
CA ALA A 156 8.69 -3.77 -8.16
C ALA A 156 8.02 -4.20 -6.85
N ILE A 157 6.73 -3.87 -6.71
CA ILE A 157 5.95 -4.48 -5.64
C ILE A 157 5.71 -5.95 -5.99
N GLU A 158 5.71 -6.79 -4.97
CA GLU A 158 5.38 -8.20 -5.05
C GLU A 158 4.13 -8.46 -4.20
N LEU A 159 3.22 -9.31 -4.71
CA LEU A 159 2.14 -9.91 -3.94
C LEU A 159 2.39 -11.41 -3.82
N TRP A 160 2.17 -11.98 -2.64
CA TRP A 160 2.52 -13.36 -2.31
C TRP A 160 1.31 -14.15 -1.82
N ASP A 161 1.38 -15.48 -1.97
CA ASP A 161 0.36 -16.37 -1.42
C ASP A 161 0.31 -16.33 0.12
N GLU A 162 -0.77 -16.90 0.69
CA GLU A 162 -1.00 -16.92 2.14
C GLU A 162 0.15 -17.58 2.93
N SER A 163 0.80 -18.59 2.33
CA SER A 163 1.91 -19.32 2.94
C SER A 163 3.26 -18.63 2.78
N VAL A 164 3.34 -17.52 2.03
CA VAL A 164 4.58 -16.80 1.72
C VAL A 164 5.61 -17.74 1.07
N THR A 165 5.14 -18.58 0.17
CA THR A 165 5.93 -19.58 -0.56
C THR A 165 6.11 -19.20 -2.01
N ASN A 166 5.10 -18.59 -2.63
CA ASN A 166 5.14 -18.23 -4.05
C ASN A 166 4.72 -16.77 -4.24
N LYS A 167 5.48 -16.06 -5.09
CA LYS A 167 5.08 -14.76 -5.62
C LYS A 167 3.98 -14.96 -6.66
N GLN A 168 2.82 -14.34 -6.42
CA GLN A 168 1.64 -14.43 -7.28
C GLN A 168 1.61 -13.33 -8.33
N PHE A 169 2.18 -12.16 -8.00
CA PHE A 169 2.13 -10.99 -8.87
C PHE A 169 3.30 -10.05 -8.61
N SER A 170 3.68 -9.27 -9.63
CA SER A 170 4.64 -8.19 -9.49
C SER A 170 4.32 -7.03 -10.43
N LEU A 171 4.55 -5.80 -9.96
CA LEU A 171 4.33 -4.59 -10.75
C LEU A 171 5.47 -3.60 -10.54
N GLU A 172 6.08 -3.17 -11.64
CA GLU A 172 7.12 -2.14 -11.61
C GLU A 172 6.53 -0.77 -11.25
N PRO A 173 7.28 0.09 -10.54
CA PRO A 173 6.77 1.36 -10.06
C PRO A 173 6.82 2.45 -11.15
N ARG A 174 6.41 2.17 -12.39
CA ARG A 174 6.42 3.15 -13.49
C ARG A 174 5.30 4.18 -13.33
N LEU A 175 5.50 5.39 -13.88
CA LEU A 175 4.45 6.40 -13.95
C LEU A 175 3.18 5.82 -14.60
N GLY A 176 2.04 6.00 -13.95
CA GLY A 176 0.74 5.52 -14.45
C GLY A 176 0.34 4.13 -13.93
N ASN A 177 1.30 3.31 -13.52
CA ASN A 177 1.01 2.02 -12.91
C ASN A 177 0.24 2.22 -11.60
N ALA A 178 -0.93 1.60 -11.52
CA ALA A 178 -1.76 1.55 -10.33
C ALA A 178 -2.03 0.09 -9.96
N LEU A 179 -2.10 -0.19 -8.65
CA LEU A 179 -2.44 -1.49 -8.09
C LEU A 179 -3.50 -1.32 -7.01
N ILE A 180 -4.63 -1.99 -7.17
CA ILE A 180 -5.69 -2.10 -6.18
C ILE A 180 -5.65 -3.52 -5.63
N PHE A 181 -5.66 -3.69 -4.31
CA PHE A 181 -5.71 -5.02 -3.69
C PHE A 181 -6.39 -5.01 -2.34
N GLU A 182 -7.03 -6.14 -2.00
CA GLU A 182 -7.59 -6.36 -0.69
C GLU A 182 -6.48 -6.43 0.37
N THR A 183 -6.77 -5.83 1.53
CA THR A 183 -5.91 -5.91 2.71
C THR A 183 -6.55 -6.76 3.79
N ASN A 184 -5.86 -7.83 4.15
CA ASN A 184 -6.25 -8.72 5.23
C ASN A 184 -4.98 -9.35 5.84
N ASP A 185 -5.16 -10.25 6.81
CA ASP A 185 -4.04 -10.86 7.51
C ASP A 185 -3.27 -11.92 6.69
N ILE A 186 -3.59 -12.07 5.39
CA ILE A 186 -2.91 -12.95 4.42
C ILE A 186 -2.45 -12.23 3.14
N SER A 187 -2.76 -10.94 2.98
CA SER A 187 -2.43 -10.16 1.78
C SER A 187 -0.97 -9.69 1.81
N TYR A 188 -0.03 -10.64 1.75
CA TYR A 188 1.40 -10.37 1.87
C TYR A 188 1.92 -9.60 0.66
N HIS A 189 2.57 -8.48 0.93
CA HIS A 189 3.10 -7.62 -0.11
C HIS A 189 4.31 -6.79 0.34
N GLY A 190 5.07 -6.26 -0.62
CA GLY A 190 6.19 -5.37 -0.36
C GLY A 190 7.09 -5.22 -1.59
N HIS A 191 8.13 -4.42 -1.49
CA HIS A 191 9.27 -4.49 -2.41
C HIS A 191 10.50 -4.89 -1.57
N PRO A 192 10.73 -6.19 -1.38
CA PRO A 192 11.68 -6.66 -0.38
C PRO A 192 13.14 -6.43 -0.78
N ASP A 193 13.42 -6.30 -2.07
CA ASP A 193 14.77 -6.08 -2.57
C ASP A 193 15.17 -4.59 -2.45
N PRO A 194 16.38 -4.31 -1.91
CA PRO A 194 16.94 -2.97 -1.90
C PRO A 194 17.00 -2.37 -3.31
N LEU A 195 16.64 -1.08 -3.42
CA LEU A 195 16.72 -0.37 -4.70
C LEU A 195 18.15 -0.23 -5.20
N GLU A 196 18.34 -0.49 -6.49
CA GLU A 196 19.62 -0.31 -7.21
C GLU A 196 19.61 0.92 -8.11
N THR A 197 18.78 1.92 -7.76
CA THR A 197 18.69 3.20 -8.48
C THR A 197 19.99 4.00 -8.36
N PRO A 198 20.31 4.87 -9.34
CA PRO A 198 21.28 5.95 -9.16
C PRO A 198 21.01 6.81 -7.92
N HIS A 199 22.04 7.50 -7.42
CA HIS A 199 21.86 8.48 -6.34
C HIS A 199 20.90 9.60 -6.77
N GLY A 200 20.06 10.06 -5.84
CA GLY A 200 19.03 11.08 -6.11
C GLY A 200 17.76 10.57 -6.80
N ILE A 201 17.73 9.31 -7.26
CA ILE A 201 16.53 8.70 -7.82
C ILE A 201 15.75 7.94 -6.74
N TYR A 202 14.51 8.39 -6.52
CA TYR A 202 13.58 7.82 -5.55
C TYR A 202 12.47 7.02 -6.24
N ARG A 203 12.11 5.87 -5.65
CA ARG A 203 10.86 5.16 -5.90
C ARG A 203 9.70 5.91 -5.22
N LYS A 204 8.89 6.61 -6.00
CA LYS A 204 7.77 7.42 -5.54
C LYS A 204 6.44 6.71 -5.78
N SER A 205 5.52 6.82 -4.82
CA SER A 205 4.15 6.33 -4.94
C SER A 205 3.19 7.13 -4.08
N ILE A 206 1.93 7.21 -4.50
CA ILE A 206 0.81 7.55 -3.64
C ILE A 206 0.22 6.25 -3.09
N ALA A 207 -0.06 6.21 -1.79
CA ALA A 207 -0.70 5.08 -1.12
C ALA A 207 -2.00 5.55 -0.44
N MET A 208 -3.13 5.02 -0.89
CA MET A 208 -4.46 5.32 -0.36
C MET A 208 -5.09 4.07 0.22
N TYR A 209 -5.78 4.22 1.34
CA TYR A 209 -6.38 3.11 2.08
C TYR A 209 -7.86 3.37 2.30
N TYR A 210 -8.66 2.33 2.13
CA TYR A 210 -10.13 2.42 2.24
C TYR A 210 -10.64 1.43 3.27
N TYR A 211 -11.69 1.83 3.96
CA TYR A 211 -12.12 1.22 5.20
C TYR A 211 -13.60 0.88 5.19
N THR A 212 -14.01 -0.11 5.97
CA THR A 212 -15.43 -0.41 6.24
C THR A 212 -15.65 -0.48 7.75
N SER A 213 -16.87 -0.19 8.19
CA SER A 213 -17.29 -0.29 9.60
C SER A 213 -17.13 -1.70 10.18
N SER A 214 -17.32 -2.72 9.33
CA SER A 214 -17.20 -4.13 9.68
C SER A 214 -16.49 -4.93 8.58
N ARG A 215 -16.02 -6.14 8.90
CA ARG A 215 -15.45 -7.06 7.91
C ARG A 215 -15.78 -8.52 8.24
N PRO A 216 -15.72 -9.45 7.26
CA PRO A 216 -15.97 -10.86 7.52
C PRO A 216 -15.06 -11.41 8.63
N LYS A 217 -15.64 -12.11 9.61
CA LYS A 217 -14.91 -12.69 10.75
C LYS A 217 -13.83 -13.69 10.33
N THR A 218 -13.93 -14.25 9.13
CA THR A 218 -12.94 -15.18 8.54
C THR A 218 -11.65 -14.47 8.12
N GLU A 219 -11.69 -13.17 7.83
CA GLU A 219 -10.53 -12.37 7.42
C GLU A 219 -9.72 -11.84 8.61
N VAL A 220 -10.26 -11.92 9.83
CA VAL A 220 -9.65 -11.38 11.04
C VAL A 220 -8.93 -12.47 11.80
N ARG A 221 -7.59 -12.46 11.74
CA ARG A 221 -6.68 -13.35 12.49
C ARG A 221 -5.98 -12.63 13.64
N LEU A 222 -5.85 -11.30 13.56
CA LEU A 222 -5.16 -10.46 14.54
C LEU A 222 -6.09 -9.53 15.33
N GLY A 223 -7.41 -9.72 15.22
CA GLY A 223 -8.40 -8.81 15.79
C GLY A 223 -8.29 -7.40 15.19
N LYS A 224 -8.66 -6.39 15.97
CA LYS A 224 -8.36 -4.98 15.69
C LYS A 224 -6.86 -4.73 15.94
N SER A 225 -6.08 -4.62 14.87
CA SER A 225 -4.62 -4.50 14.93
C SER A 225 -4.13 -3.21 14.30
N SER A 226 -3.37 -2.44 15.06
CA SER A 226 -2.57 -1.30 14.60
C SER A 226 -1.13 -1.69 14.23
N MET A 227 -0.84 -2.99 14.11
CA MET A 227 0.50 -3.51 13.82
C MET A 227 0.61 -4.05 12.40
N THR A 228 1.72 -3.71 11.73
CA THR A 228 2.18 -4.34 10.49
C THR A 228 2.85 -5.68 10.82
N ASN A 229 2.57 -6.74 10.10
CA ASN A 229 3.18 -8.06 10.31
C ASN A 229 4.22 -8.36 9.21
N TYR A 230 5.51 -8.26 9.53
CA TYR A 230 6.59 -8.53 8.59
C TYR A 230 7.00 -10.01 8.57
N VAL A 231 7.26 -10.52 7.37
CA VAL A 231 7.63 -11.93 7.13
C VAL A 231 8.83 -12.03 6.19
N GLU A 232 9.62 -13.07 6.37
CA GLU A 232 10.75 -13.42 5.50
C GLU A 232 10.22 -14.30 4.37
N ARG A 233 10.56 -13.99 3.12
CA ARG A 233 10.28 -14.89 1.97
C ARG A 233 11.29 -16.05 1.94
N PRO A 234 11.07 -17.11 1.12
CA PRO A 234 12.02 -18.22 1.01
C PRO A 234 13.43 -17.73 0.68
N GLY A 235 14.41 -18.19 1.45
CA GLY A 235 15.82 -17.80 1.31
C GLY A 235 16.19 -16.44 1.93
N GLU A 236 15.23 -15.65 2.43
CA GLU A 236 15.50 -14.36 3.06
C GLU A 236 15.82 -14.49 4.55
N ARG A 237 16.74 -13.65 5.03
CA ARG A 237 17.01 -13.48 6.45
C ARG A 237 17.12 -12.01 6.80
N PHE A 238 16.32 -11.55 7.74
CA PHE A 238 16.43 -10.20 8.29
C PHE A 238 17.66 -10.13 9.19
N ALA A 239 18.72 -9.48 8.70
CA ALA A 239 20.01 -9.41 9.37
C ALA A 239 20.07 -8.35 10.49
N ASN A 240 19.33 -7.25 10.33
CA ASN A 240 19.43 -6.06 11.16
C ASN A 240 18.42 -6.06 12.33
N ASP A 241 18.71 -5.26 13.37
CA ASP A 241 17.81 -4.95 14.51
C ASP A 241 17.07 -6.19 15.08
N ARG A 242 17.87 -7.20 15.46
CA ARG A 242 17.39 -8.53 15.87
C ARG A 242 16.47 -8.47 17.09
N LEU A 243 16.79 -7.64 18.09
CA LEU A 243 16.00 -7.53 19.31
C LEU A 243 14.60 -7.00 19.02
N ARG A 244 14.49 -5.92 18.23
CA ARG A 244 13.18 -5.40 17.80
C ARG A 244 12.42 -6.43 16.98
N ARG A 245 13.10 -7.17 16.09
CA ARG A 245 12.48 -8.24 15.31
C ARG A 245 11.86 -9.32 16.20
N ILE A 246 12.62 -9.82 17.18
CA ILE A 246 12.14 -10.85 18.12
C ILE A 246 10.95 -10.34 18.92
N ARG A 247 11.06 -9.12 19.49
CA ARG A 247 9.95 -8.48 20.22
C ARG A 247 8.71 -8.34 19.34
N HIS A 248 8.88 -7.90 18.10
CA HIS A 248 7.76 -7.71 17.17
C HIS A 248 7.08 -9.04 16.82
N LYS A 249 7.85 -10.10 16.51
CA LYS A 249 7.30 -11.44 16.26
C LYS A 249 6.51 -11.96 17.46
N LEU A 250 7.00 -11.73 18.68
CA LEU A 250 6.30 -12.11 19.91
C LEU A 250 4.96 -11.36 20.07
N GLN A 251 4.95 -10.04 19.85
CA GLN A 251 3.72 -9.23 19.92
C GLN A 251 2.65 -9.69 18.94
N ILE A 252 3.03 -10.00 17.69
CA ILE A 252 2.10 -10.56 16.68
C ILE A 252 1.55 -11.91 17.13
N LYS A 253 2.42 -12.81 17.65
CA LYS A 253 2.01 -14.13 18.13
C LYS A 253 1.02 -14.02 19.30
N ILE A 254 1.27 -13.13 20.26
CA ILE A 254 0.38 -12.87 21.39
C ILE A 254 -0.98 -12.36 20.90
N LYS A 255 -1.01 -11.37 19.98
CA LYS A 255 -2.27 -10.86 19.42
C LYS A 255 -3.09 -11.95 18.74
N ARG A 256 -2.44 -12.80 17.94
CA ARG A 256 -3.09 -13.93 17.25
C ARG A 256 -3.73 -14.89 18.26
N VAL A 257 -2.99 -15.26 19.31
CA VAL A 257 -3.48 -16.17 20.36
C VAL A 257 -4.67 -15.55 21.11
N LEU A 258 -4.53 -14.30 21.57
CA LEU A 258 -5.61 -13.60 22.28
C LEU A 258 -6.89 -13.51 21.45
N HIS A 259 -6.78 -13.21 20.15
CA HIS A 259 -7.95 -13.15 19.28
C HIS A 259 -8.66 -14.50 19.13
N VAL A 260 -7.90 -15.60 19.02
CA VAL A 260 -8.47 -16.95 18.95
C VAL A 260 -9.22 -17.31 20.24
N PHE A 261 -8.69 -16.96 21.41
CA PHE A 261 -9.37 -17.18 22.68
C PHE A 261 -10.67 -16.37 22.80
N VAL A 262 -10.63 -15.07 22.48
CA VAL A 262 -11.83 -14.20 22.51
C VAL A 262 -12.92 -14.69 21.55
N ARG A 263 -12.58 -15.34 20.44
CA ARG A 263 -13.57 -15.88 19.50
C ARG A 263 -14.22 -17.20 19.97
N ARG A 264 -13.60 -17.91 20.92
CA ARG A 264 -14.09 -19.19 21.47
C ARG A 264 -14.90 -19.04 22.75
N SER A 265 -14.78 -17.89 23.42
CA SER A 265 -15.60 -17.45 24.55
C SER A 265 -16.87 -16.75 24.06
#